data_AF-A0A7V5LQK0-F1
#
_entry.id   AF-A0A7V5LQK0-F1
#
_cell.length_a   1.000
_cell.length_b   1.000
_cell.length_c   1.000
_cell.angle_alpha   90.00
_cell.angle_beta   90.00
_cell.angle_gamma   90.00
#
_symmetry.space_group_name_H-M   'P 1'
#
loop_
_entity.id
_entity.type
_entity.pdbx_description
1 polymer ?
#
loop_
_entity_poly.entity_id
_entity_poly.type
_entity_poly.pdbx_seq_one_letter_code
_entity_poly.pdbx_strand_id
1 'polypeptide(L)'
;MSKIDKSVRRQYRTKVSEDFPEKIQFGPWEFRKKSSMRYGENPGYPAAFYQEVGARGPNMATLEVLQEGTKGLSYINVADMDLGQRLNRKLTQIFKNKKICVLIKHEMPAGVALADDGVMAFTRAWGCDPLSNFGSVDIFNYRVEADLARVII
;
A
#
# COMPACT_ATOMS: atom_id res chain seq x y z
N MET A 1 18.97 -6.55 25.60
CA MET A 1 17.70 -6.82 24.87
C MET A 1 17.71 -8.27 24.43
N SER A 2 16.80 -9.11 24.95
CA SER A 2 16.73 -10.52 24.55
C SER A 2 16.45 -10.63 23.05
N LYS A 3 17.08 -11.60 22.38
CA LYS A 3 16.82 -11.86 20.95
C LYS A 3 15.34 -12.19 20.81
N ILE A 4 14.58 -11.32 20.14
CA ILE A 4 13.18 -11.57 19.78
C ILE A 4 13.12 -12.96 19.13
N ASP A 5 12.32 -13.85 19.71
CA ASP A 5 12.15 -15.21 19.24
C ASP A 5 11.75 -15.20 17.76
N LYS A 6 12.45 -15.98 16.93
CA LYS A 6 12.20 -16.08 15.49
C LYS A 6 10.77 -16.55 15.21
N SER A 7 10.11 -17.23 16.16
CA SER A 7 8.71 -17.64 16.08
C SER A 7 7.75 -16.44 15.90
N VAL A 8 7.99 -15.33 16.61
CA VAL A 8 7.15 -14.13 16.61
C VAL A 8 7.20 -13.39 15.28
N ARG A 9 8.29 -13.51 14.52
CA ARG A 9 8.39 -12.91 13.18
C ARG A 9 7.72 -13.75 12.10
N ARG A 10 7.51 -15.04 12.36
CA ARG A 10 6.91 -15.98 11.39
C ARG A 10 5.44 -15.64 11.13
N GLN A 11 4.69 -15.24 12.16
CA GLN A 11 3.27 -14.92 12.03
C GLN A 11 2.98 -13.82 10.97
N TYR A 12 3.83 -12.81 10.85
CA TYR A 12 3.70 -11.74 9.84
C TYR A 12 4.06 -12.17 8.41
N ARG A 13 4.56 -13.40 8.24
CA ARG A 13 4.91 -14.00 6.95
C ARG A 13 3.96 -15.12 6.56
N THR A 14 3.15 -15.61 7.48
CA THR A 14 2.22 -16.72 7.26
C THR A 14 0.93 -16.19 6.68
N LYS A 15 0.47 -16.80 5.58
CA LYS A 15 -0.88 -16.54 5.05
C LYS A 15 -1.90 -17.27 5.93
N VAL A 16 -2.94 -16.56 6.36
CA VAL A 16 -4.06 -17.11 7.12
C VAL A 16 -5.11 -17.60 6.14
N SER A 17 -5.58 -18.83 6.32
CA SER A 17 -6.67 -19.38 5.49
C SER A 17 -7.97 -18.67 5.82
N GLU A 18 -8.78 -18.43 4.79
CA GLU A 18 -10.10 -17.81 4.89
C GLU A 18 -11.11 -18.60 4.07
N ASP A 19 -12.38 -18.54 4.46
CA ASP A 19 -13.52 -19.18 3.78
C ASP A 19 -14.65 -18.16 3.55
N PHE A 20 -14.30 -16.91 3.26
CA PHE A 20 -15.27 -15.88 2.94
C PHE A 20 -15.92 -16.14 1.58
N PRO A 21 -17.17 -15.75 1.35
CA PRO A 21 -17.87 -16.06 0.10
C PRO A 21 -17.27 -15.31 -1.10
N GLU A 22 -17.33 -15.89 -2.30
CA GLU A 22 -16.82 -15.22 -3.52
C GLU A 22 -17.58 -13.94 -3.88
N LYS A 23 -18.81 -13.79 -3.37
CA LYS A 23 -19.65 -12.62 -3.57
C LYS A 23 -20.30 -12.19 -2.26
N ILE A 24 -20.37 -10.88 -2.05
CA ILE A 24 -21.11 -10.28 -0.94
C ILE A 24 -22.07 -9.24 -1.53
N GLN A 25 -23.30 -9.22 -1.02
CA GLN A 25 -24.32 -8.28 -1.44
C GLN A 25 -24.78 -7.43 -0.25
N PHE A 26 -24.79 -6.12 -0.44
CA PHE A 26 -25.35 -5.17 0.52
C PHE A 26 -26.36 -4.32 -0.23
N GLY A 27 -27.66 -4.58 -0.06
CA GLY A 27 -28.72 -3.88 -0.80
C GLY A 27 -28.50 -3.94 -2.32
N PRO A 28 -28.40 -2.79 -3.03
CA PRO A 28 -28.16 -2.77 -4.47
C PRO A 28 -26.68 -3.00 -4.87
N TRP A 29 -25.76 -3.02 -3.91
CA TRP A 29 -24.32 -3.12 -4.18
C TRP A 29 -23.85 -4.58 -4.15
N GLU A 30 -23.27 -5.05 -5.26
CA GLU A 30 -22.58 -6.36 -5.35
C GLU A 30 -21.07 -6.15 -5.26
N PHE A 31 -20.41 -6.99 -4.47
CA PHE A 31 -18.97 -7.06 -4.34
C PHE A 31 -18.48 -8.46 -4.68
N ARG A 32 -17.36 -8.56 -5.41
CA ARG A 32 -16.69 -9.83 -5.72
C ARG A 32 -15.35 -9.90 -5.03
N LYS A 33 -15.01 -11.09 -4.52
CA LYS A 33 -13.68 -11.33 -3.96
C LYS A 33 -12.65 -11.17 -5.08
N LYS A 34 -11.69 -10.27 -4.86
CA LYS A 34 -10.58 -10.02 -5.80
C LYS A 34 -9.34 -10.81 -5.40
N SER A 35 -9.07 -10.93 -4.11
CA SER A 35 -7.97 -11.75 -3.60
C SER A 35 -8.13 -12.07 -2.11
N SER A 36 -7.66 -13.24 -1.69
CA SER A 36 -7.43 -13.54 -0.27
C SER A 36 -6.14 -12.85 0.18
N MET A 37 -6.18 -12.15 1.31
CA MET A 37 -5.03 -11.43 1.85
C MET A 37 -4.13 -12.35 2.68
N ARG A 38 -2.92 -11.87 2.98
CA ARG A 38 -1.97 -12.58 3.85
C ARG A 38 -2.54 -12.76 5.25
N TYR A 39 -3.06 -11.69 5.84
CA TYR A 39 -3.80 -11.66 7.10
C TYR A 39 -4.51 -10.30 7.19
N GLY A 40 -5.42 -10.17 8.16
CA GLY A 40 -6.15 -8.95 8.49
C GLY A 40 -5.29 -7.88 9.14
N GLU A 41 -5.88 -7.10 10.04
CA GLU A 41 -5.15 -6.06 10.77
C GLU A 41 -3.99 -6.65 11.58
N ASN A 42 -4.24 -7.80 12.23
CA ASN A 42 -3.26 -8.53 13.02
C ASN A 42 -2.99 -9.92 12.42
N PRO A 43 -1.79 -10.48 12.62
CA PRO A 43 -1.49 -11.86 12.26
C PRO A 43 -2.49 -12.84 12.91
N GLY A 44 -2.87 -13.87 12.17
CA GLY A 44 -3.87 -14.86 12.62
C GLY A 44 -5.32 -14.48 12.28
N TYR A 45 -5.61 -13.24 11.92
CA TYR A 45 -6.94 -12.85 11.45
C TYR A 45 -7.08 -13.09 9.94
N PRO A 46 -8.13 -13.80 9.48
CA PRO A 46 -8.39 -13.97 8.05
C PRO A 46 -8.83 -12.64 7.45
N ALA A 47 -8.47 -12.40 6.17
CA ALA A 47 -8.93 -11.24 5.43
C ALA A 47 -8.99 -11.52 3.92
N ALA A 48 -9.90 -10.85 3.23
CA ALA A 48 -10.02 -10.87 1.78
C ALA A 48 -10.34 -9.47 1.26
N PHE A 49 -9.82 -9.14 0.08
CA PHE A 49 -10.10 -7.90 -0.62
C PHE A 49 -11.29 -8.10 -1.56
N TYR A 50 -12.33 -7.30 -1.37
CA TYR A 50 -13.52 -7.30 -2.20
C TYR A 50 -13.58 -6.04 -3.07
N GLN A 51 -13.98 -6.22 -4.31
CA GLN A 51 -14.16 -5.13 -5.28
C GLN A 51 -15.65 -4.99 -5.60
N GLU A 52 -16.15 -3.75 -5.54
CA GLU A 52 -17.49 -3.40 -6.02
C GLU A 52 -17.60 -3.70 -7.52
N VAL A 53 -18.67 -4.39 -7.93
CA VAL A 53 -18.93 -4.72 -9.32
C VAL A 53 -19.16 -3.45 -10.12
N GLY A 54 -18.37 -3.26 -11.18
CA GLY A 54 -18.46 -2.08 -12.03
C GLY A 54 -17.71 -0.86 -11.49
N ALA A 55 -16.90 -0.99 -10.42
CA ALA A 55 -16.01 0.07 -9.96
C ALA A 55 -15.09 0.58 -11.08
N ARG A 56 -14.94 1.90 -11.18
CA ARG A 56 -14.16 2.59 -12.22
C ARG A 56 -13.34 3.74 -11.66
N GLY A 57 -12.35 4.17 -12.43
CA GLY A 57 -11.49 5.31 -12.09
C GLY A 57 -10.36 4.93 -11.13
N PRO A 58 -9.50 5.88 -10.75
CA PRO A 58 -8.32 5.60 -9.95
C PRO A 58 -8.70 5.38 -8.49
N ASN A 59 -8.91 4.13 -8.08
CA ASN A 59 -9.17 3.71 -6.69
C ASN A 59 -8.57 2.31 -6.43
N MET A 60 -8.60 1.85 -5.17
CA MET A 60 -8.05 0.53 -4.82
C MET A 60 -8.81 -0.63 -5.45
N ALA A 61 -10.11 -0.48 -5.72
CA ALA A 61 -10.91 -1.50 -6.37
C ALA A 61 -10.36 -1.81 -7.79
N THR A 62 -9.84 -0.81 -8.50
CA THR A 62 -9.22 -0.97 -9.83
C THR A 62 -7.70 -1.19 -9.78
N LEU A 63 -7.13 -1.49 -8.61
CA LEU A 63 -5.69 -1.75 -8.47
C LEU A 63 -5.25 -2.91 -9.39
N GLU A 64 -4.12 -2.74 -10.06
CA GLU A 64 -3.42 -3.81 -10.76
C GLU A 64 -2.14 -4.15 -10.00
N VAL A 65 -1.90 -5.44 -9.77
CA VAL A 65 -0.66 -5.93 -9.15
C VAL A 65 0.28 -6.37 -10.26
N LEU A 66 1.28 -5.55 -10.57
CA LEU A 66 2.28 -5.85 -11.61
C LEU A 66 3.26 -6.94 -11.18
N GLN A 67 3.61 -6.94 -9.89
CA GLN A 67 4.47 -7.95 -9.29
C GLN A 67 4.09 -8.10 -7.82
N GLU A 68 3.83 -9.34 -7.41
CA GLU A 68 3.57 -9.66 -6.02
C GLU A 68 4.82 -10.20 -5.34
N GLY A 69 5.12 -9.72 -4.12
CA GLY A 69 6.16 -10.31 -3.30
C GLY A 69 5.77 -11.71 -2.81
N THR A 70 6.74 -12.52 -2.38
CA THR A 70 6.53 -13.92 -1.96
C THR A 70 5.54 -14.14 -0.81
N LYS A 71 5.07 -13.07 -0.16
CA LYS A 71 4.18 -13.12 1.00
C LYS A 71 2.75 -12.67 0.67
N GLY A 72 2.48 -12.18 -0.53
CA GLY A 72 1.19 -11.56 -0.90
C GLY A 72 0.86 -10.26 -0.13
N LEU A 73 -0.20 -9.55 -0.48
CA LEU A 73 -0.63 -8.33 0.22
C LEU A 73 -1.32 -8.63 1.56
N SER A 74 -1.01 -7.87 2.62
CA SER A 74 -1.82 -7.86 3.86
C SER A 74 -2.89 -6.77 3.83
N TYR A 75 -3.85 -6.84 4.75
CA TYR A 75 -4.86 -5.78 4.94
C TYR A 75 -4.22 -4.40 5.15
N ILE A 76 -3.24 -4.31 6.05
CA ILE A 76 -2.53 -3.05 6.35
C ILE A 76 -1.84 -2.49 5.10
N ASN A 77 -1.26 -3.36 4.24
CA ASN A 77 -0.65 -2.88 3.00
C ASN A 77 -1.68 -2.18 2.10
N VAL A 78 -2.89 -2.74 1.98
CA VAL A 78 -3.96 -2.14 1.16
C VAL A 78 -4.51 -0.87 1.80
N ALA A 79 -4.66 -0.83 3.13
CA ALA A 79 -5.09 0.37 3.86
C ALA A 79 -4.10 1.54 3.68
N ASP A 80 -2.80 1.27 3.82
CA ASP A 80 -1.74 2.26 3.60
C ASP A 80 -1.74 2.76 2.14
N MET A 81 -1.91 1.85 1.16
CA MET A 81 -2.03 2.21 -0.26
C MET A 81 -3.24 3.11 -0.53
N ASP A 82 -4.40 2.83 0.07
CA ASP A 82 -5.62 3.60 -0.09
C ASP A 82 -5.46 5.05 0.41
N LEU A 83 -4.94 5.21 1.63
CA LEU A 83 -4.65 6.52 2.20
C LEU A 83 -3.64 7.29 1.34
N GLY A 84 -2.52 6.65 1.02
CA GLY A 84 -1.44 7.27 0.24
C GLY A 84 -1.90 7.67 -1.15
N GLN A 85 -2.71 6.84 -1.82
CA GLN A 85 -3.26 7.13 -3.13
C GLN A 85 -4.21 8.33 -3.11
N ARG A 86 -5.11 8.42 -2.11
CA ARG A 86 -6.01 9.57 -1.97
C ARG A 86 -5.25 10.86 -1.75
N LEU A 87 -4.25 10.84 -0.85
CA LEU A 87 -3.42 12.01 -0.56
C LEU A 87 -2.62 12.43 -1.80
N ASN A 88 -1.90 11.50 -2.42
CA ASN A 88 -1.08 11.76 -3.60
C ASN A 88 -1.92 12.30 -4.77
N ARG A 89 -3.14 11.78 -4.97
CA ARG A 89 -4.08 12.28 -5.98
C ARG A 89 -4.54 13.70 -5.67
N LYS A 90 -4.88 14.01 -4.41
CA LYS A 90 -5.26 15.37 -4.00
C LYS A 90 -4.13 16.37 -4.23
N LEU A 91 -2.90 16.00 -3.84
CA LEU A 91 -1.72 16.83 -4.06
C LEU A 91 -1.42 17.03 -5.54
N THR A 92 -1.60 15.99 -6.37
CA THR A 92 -1.42 16.09 -7.83
C THR A 92 -2.39 17.09 -8.47
N GLN A 93 -3.62 17.18 -7.97
CA GLN A 93 -4.59 18.17 -8.44
C GLN A 93 -4.19 19.61 -8.10
N ILE A 94 -3.57 19.81 -6.93
CA ILE A 94 -3.11 21.12 -6.45
C ILE A 94 -1.81 21.52 -7.17
N PHE A 95 -0.88 20.59 -7.32
CA PHE A 95 0.48 20.80 -7.84
C PHE A 95 0.70 20.05 -9.16
N LYS A 96 -0.01 20.47 -10.21
CA LYS A 96 -0.10 19.75 -11.50
C LYS A 96 1.23 19.42 -12.18
N ASN A 97 2.27 20.21 -11.94
CA ASN A 97 3.56 20.08 -12.62
C ASN A 97 4.68 19.55 -11.71
N LYS A 98 4.34 18.98 -10.54
CA LYS A 98 5.32 18.44 -9.61
C LYS A 98 5.27 16.92 -9.54
N LYS A 99 6.44 16.32 -9.36
CA LYS A 99 6.63 14.93 -8.94
C LYS A 99 6.37 14.87 -7.44
N ILE A 100 5.47 13.99 -7.04
CA ILE A 100 4.99 13.88 -5.66
C ILE A 100 5.24 12.46 -5.17
N CYS A 101 5.89 12.38 -4.01
CA CYS A 101 6.14 11.14 -3.31
C CYS A 101 5.49 11.23 -1.92
N VAL A 102 4.70 10.22 -1.57
CA VAL A 102 4.01 10.07 -0.28
C VAL A 102 4.42 8.73 0.30
N LEU A 103 4.98 8.74 1.50
CA LEU A 103 5.39 7.56 2.26
C LEU A 103 4.42 7.38 3.42
N ILE A 104 3.71 6.26 3.45
CA ILE A 104 2.73 5.93 4.48
C ILE A 104 3.29 4.83 5.39
N LYS A 105 3.10 5.02 6.69
CA LYS A 105 3.39 4.01 7.71
C LYS A 105 2.25 3.99 8.72
N HIS A 106 1.62 2.82 8.92
CA HIS A 106 0.56 2.65 9.91
C HIS A 106 -0.60 3.65 9.73
N GLU A 107 -1.10 3.77 8.50
CA GLU A 107 -2.18 4.69 8.11
C GLU A 107 -1.89 6.17 8.43
N MET A 108 -0.60 6.54 8.44
CA MET A 108 -0.15 7.92 8.64
C MET A 108 0.95 8.30 7.65
N PRO A 109 0.94 9.53 7.09
CA PRO A 109 2.05 10.02 6.29
C PRO A 109 3.30 10.21 7.16
N ALA A 110 4.34 9.43 6.89
CA ALA A 110 5.65 9.56 7.52
C ALA A 110 6.59 10.49 6.74
N GLY A 111 6.34 10.66 5.43
CA GLY A 111 7.06 11.60 4.59
C GLY A 111 6.26 12.00 3.37
N VAL A 112 6.27 13.29 3.02
CA VAL A 112 5.66 13.81 1.79
C VAL A 112 6.58 14.85 1.21
N ALA A 113 6.91 14.73 -0.08
CA ALA A 113 7.70 15.73 -0.77
C ALA A 113 7.28 15.92 -2.22
N LEU A 114 7.54 17.14 -2.69
CA LEU A 114 7.32 17.58 -4.05
C LEU A 114 8.64 18.07 -4.64
N ALA A 115 8.88 17.74 -5.90
CA ALA A 115 10.07 18.12 -6.64
C ALA A 115 9.80 18.17 -8.15
N ASP A 116 10.74 18.70 -8.92
CA ASP A 116 10.72 18.62 -10.39
C ASP A 116 11.30 17.29 -10.90
N ASP A 117 12.13 16.64 -10.09
CA ASP A 117 12.74 15.34 -10.35
C ASP A 117 12.19 14.25 -9.41
N GLY A 118 11.99 13.04 -9.92
CA GLY A 118 11.41 11.92 -9.17
C GLY A 118 12.35 11.42 -8.06
N VAL A 119 13.63 11.26 -8.36
CA VAL A 119 14.62 10.80 -7.38
C VAL A 119 14.74 11.81 -6.23
N MET A 120 14.71 13.10 -6.55
CA MET A 120 14.70 14.17 -5.56
C MET A 120 13.41 14.18 -4.73
N ALA A 121 12.24 13.93 -5.33
CA ALA A 121 10.98 13.82 -4.58
C ALA A 121 11.06 12.69 -3.54
N PHE A 122 11.50 11.50 -3.95
CA PHE A 122 11.66 10.36 -3.03
C PHE A 122 12.68 10.64 -1.94
N THR A 123 13.88 11.09 -2.31
CA THR A 123 14.98 11.37 -1.36
C THR A 123 14.56 12.36 -0.27
N ARG A 124 13.80 13.41 -0.65
CA ARG A 124 13.26 14.40 0.30
C ARG A 124 12.17 13.81 1.20
N ALA A 125 11.24 13.03 0.63
CA ALA A 125 10.18 12.40 1.41
C ALA A 125 10.78 11.41 2.42
N TRP A 126 11.73 10.58 1.98
CA TRP A 126 12.47 9.64 2.82
C TRP A 126 13.21 10.34 3.96
N GLY A 127 13.83 11.49 3.67
CA GLY A 127 14.57 12.31 4.63
C GLY A 127 13.73 12.99 5.70
N CYS A 128 12.39 12.99 5.59
CA CYS A 128 11.50 13.58 6.59
C CYS A 128 11.55 12.83 7.92
N ASP A 129 11.45 11.50 7.86
CA ASP A 129 11.62 10.60 9.01
C ASP A 129 12.14 9.23 8.52
N PRO A 130 13.46 9.08 8.33
CA PRO A 130 14.04 7.84 7.83
C PRO A 130 13.75 6.61 8.71
N LEU A 131 13.52 6.82 10.01
CA LEU A 131 13.25 5.73 10.95
C LEU A 131 11.84 5.18 10.73
N SER A 132 10.84 6.05 10.62
CA SER A 132 9.46 5.64 10.35
C SER A 132 9.25 5.14 8.93
N ASN A 133 9.96 5.73 7.96
CA ASN A 133 9.90 5.34 6.55
C ASN A 133 10.48 3.94 6.31
N PHE A 134 11.25 3.37 7.25
CA PHE A 134 11.70 2.00 7.12
C PHE A 134 10.51 1.02 7.05
N GLY A 135 10.26 0.47 5.85
CA GLY A 135 9.13 -0.40 5.55
C GLY A 135 7.80 0.34 5.44
N SER A 136 7.81 1.58 4.92
CA SER A 136 6.62 2.29 4.45
C SER A 136 6.02 1.66 3.20
N VAL A 137 4.81 2.09 2.87
CA VAL A 137 4.26 1.99 1.52
C VAL A 137 4.58 3.31 0.81
N ASP A 138 5.19 3.21 -0.37
CA ASP A 138 5.67 4.35 -1.13
C ASP A 138 4.76 4.60 -2.34
N ILE A 139 4.19 5.80 -2.41
CA ILE A 139 3.21 6.18 -3.42
C ILE A 139 3.79 7.33 -4.26
N PHE A 140 3.69 7.19 -5.58
CA PHE A 140 4.23 8.14 -6.56
C PHE A 140 3.13 8.63 -7.50
N ASN A 141 3.13 9.91 -7.89
CA ASN A 141 2.28 10.41 -8.99
C ASN A 141 2.96 10.32 -10.37
N TYR A 142 4.06 9.58 -10.47
CA TYR A 142 4.90 9.47 -11.64
C TYR A 142 5.42 8.04 -11.79
N ARG A 143 5.88 7.70 -12.99
CA ARG A 143 6.43 6.38 -13.29
C ARG A 143 7.74 6.16 -12.55
N VAL A 144 7.88 5.00 -11.91
CA VAL A 144 9.13 4.55 -11.30
C VAL A 144 10.04 4.02 -12.40
N GLU A 145 11.14 4.73 -12.65
CA GLU A 145 12.19 4.34 -13.60
C GLU A 145 13.37 3.70 -12.86
N ALA A 146 14.31 3.11 -13.62
CA ALA A 146 15.45 2.36 -13.07
C ALA A 146 16.28 3.15 -12.04
N ASP A 147 16.49 4.45 -12.26
CA ASP A 147 17.30 5.27 -11.35
C ASP A 147 16.62 5.45 -9.99
N LEU A 148 15.30 5.68 -9.95
CA LEU A 148 14.55 5.72 -8.70
C LEU A 148 14.49 4.33 -8.06
N ALA A 149 14.25 3.27 -8.85
CA ALA A 149 14.20 1.91 -8.32
C ALA A 149 15.49 1.51 -7.58
N ARG A 150 16.66 1.92 -8.10
CA ARG A 150 17.97 1.68 -7.45
C ARG A 150 18.14 2.44 -6.13
N VAL A 151 17.44 3.54 -5.92
CA VAL A 151 17.52 4.34 -4.69
C VAL A 151 16.60 3.76 -3.61
N ILE A 152 15.51 3.08 -3.99
CA ILE A 152 14.54 2.47 -3.06
C ILE A 152 15.09 1.16 -2.44
N ILE A 153 15.88 0.40 -3.20
CA ILE A 153 16.43 -0.92 -2.80
C ILE A 153 17.74 -0.82 -2.01
#